data_AF-V9L5V1-F1
#
_entry.id   AF-V9L5V1-F1
#
_cell.length_a   1.000
_cell.length_b   1.000
_cell.length_c   1.000
_cell.angle_alpha   90.00
_cell.angle_beta   90.00
_cell.angle_gamma   90.00
#
_symmetry.space_group_name_H-M   'P 1'
#
loop_
_entity.id
_entity.type
_entity.pdbx_description
1 polymer ?
#
loop_
_entity_poly.entity_id
_entity_poly.type
_entity_poly.pdbx_seq_one_letter_code
_entity_poly.pdbx_strand_id
1 'polypeptide(L)'
;MELASIRQSLSLMNISNPISGEWYVAAHLPKDIGKIELKGFVDKCFYLFQPQMYVRRLVNVPILQPRTPLRQKVSPTDMTAHFKIFIPEYTMQLVIQLRNCTSNNPAEKGCPVNLLIGSESLPVSHLVTINCNESKICTQVLNSPPWMKRIQVAVKSRNANEITSFEIESSLTVCTPAPAGISRTMLNNFTLLANITQFLNGKGVSMKEHGINLLNNGKSCFRNHPIIRDAMDIASVRFLLLLGPNVTVTSESPAVLILNLNTGRDNGGSIIVDLALNKSFLPNKNATVFACLSAGSPAMSLNITSMTCHSDFSLGYLIKMNSTVRRAALRVPYPETDRWFLTLQARRP
;
A
#
# COMPACT_ATOMS: atom_id res chain seq x y z
N MET A 1 30.61 25.13 -44.66
CA MET A 1 30.56 24.18 -43.54
C MET A 1 29.87 24.92 -42.40
N GLU A 2 28.54 24.93 -42.44
CA GLU A 2 27.69 25.70 -41.52
C GLU A 2 27.38 24.79 -40.34
N LEU A 3 27.90 25.11 -39.15
CA LEU A 3 27.48 24.45 -37.92
C LEU A 3 26.04 24.87 -37.63
N ALA A 4 25.09 24.06 -38.09
CA ALA A 4 23.70 24.17 -37.67
C ALA A 4 23.66 24.02 -36.14
N SER A 5 23.32 25.11 -35.46
CA SER A 5 23.09 25.17 -34.02
C SER A 5 22.04 24.13 -33.63
N ILE A 6 22.49 23.04 -33.00
CA ILE A 6 21.62 22.03 -32.42
C ILE A 6 20.91 22.70 -31.24
N ARG A 7 19.67 23.16 -31.46
CA ARG A 7 18.79 23.60 -30.36
C ARG A 7 18.43 22.38 -29.52
N GLN A 8 19.17 22.17 -28.43
CA GLN A 8 18.82 21.19 -27.41
C GLN A 8 17.67 21.76 -26.57
N SER A 9 16.47 21.18 -26.67
CA SER A 9 15.38 21.46 -25.75
C SER A 9 15.56 20.60 -24.50
N LEU A 10 15.88 21.24 -23.37
CA LEU A 10 15.95 20.57 -22.09
C LEU A 10 14.55 20.56 -21.47
N SER A 11 13.98 19.38 -21.27
CA SER A 11 12.80 19.19 -20.42
C SER A 11 13.24 18.55 -19.11
N LEU A 12 12.91 19.18 -17.98
CA LEU A 12 13.28 18.70 -16.66
C LEU A 12 12.01 18.28 -15.90
N MET A 13 11.96 17.00 -15.54
CA MET A 13 10.89 16.44 -14.71
C MET A 13 11.44 16.18 -13.31
N ASN A 14 10.85 16.81 -12.30
CA ASN A 14 11.23 16.60 -10.91
C ASN A 14 10.15 15.78 -10.20
N ILE A 15 10.56 14.65 -9.60
CA ILE A 15 9.67 13.77 -8.85
C ILE A 15 10.20 13.71 -7.41
N SER A 16 9.39 14.22 -6.47
CA SER A 16 9.71 14.17 -5.04
C SER A 16 9.14 12.90 -4.40
N ASN A 17 9.90 12.29 -3.48
CA ASN A 17 9.49 11.07 -2.78
C ASN A 17 9.04 9.92 -3.72
N PRO A 18 9.86 9.54 -4.73
CA PRO A 18 9.48 8.52 -5.69
C PRO A 18 9.25 7.17 -4.99
N ILE A 19 8.27 6.41 -5.48
CA ILE A 19 8.08 5.01 -5.09
C ILE A 19 9.33 4.19 -5.41
N SER A 20 9.63 3.19 -4.56
CA SER A 20 10.72 2.25 -4.79
C SER A 20 10.36 1.29 -5.92
N GLY A 21 11.28 1.06 -6.85
CA GLY A 21 11.07 0.17 -7.99
C GLY A 21 11.91 0.58 -9.19
N GLU A 22 11.68 -0.12 -10.31
CA GLU A 22 12.26 0.24 -11.59
C GLU A 22 11.47 1.39 -12.21
N TRP A 23 12.17 2.44 -12.64
CA TRP A 23 11.59 3.59 -13.33
C TRP A 23 12.04 3.55 -14.79
N TYR A 24 11.11 3.73 -15.71
CA TYR A 24 11.37 3.68 -17.15
C TYR A 24 11.00 5.01 -17.79
N VAL A 25 11.77 5.43 -18.79
CA VAL A 25 11.46 6.56 -19.66
C VAL A 25 11.39 6.04 -21.08
N ALA A 26 10.25 6.23 -21.73
CA ALA A 26 10.04 5.86 -23.12
C ALA A 26 9.72 7.12 -23.93
N ALA A 27 10.45 7.31 -25.03
CA ALA A 27 10.17 8.35 -26.00
C ALA A 27 9.41 7.71 -27.17
N HIS A 28 8.23 8.26 -27.48
CA HIS A 28 7.42 7.82 -28.60
C HIS A 28 7.36 8.92 -29.65
N LEU A 29 7.42 8.54 -30.93
CA LEU A 29 7.12 9.47 -32.00
C LEU A 29 5.65 9.89 -31.91
N PRO A 30 5.33 11.16 -32.23
CA PRO A 30 3.94 11.57 -32.34
C PRO A 30 3.22 10.64 -33.32
N LYS A 31 1.96 10.36 -33.01
CA LYS A 31 1.12 9.54 -33.89
C LYS A 31 1.07 10.22 -35.25
N ASP A 32 1.41 9.47 -36.30
CA ASP A 32 1.43 9.97 -37.66
C ASP A 32 0.06 10.58 -38.00
N ILE A 33 0.05 11.78 -38.59
CA ILE A 33 -1.17 12.57 -38.82
C ILE A 33 -2.02 11.96 -39.96
N GLY A 34 -1.64 10.79 -40.47
CA GLY A 34 -2.39 10.06 -41.50
C GLY A 34 -2.27 10.72 -42.87
N LYS A 35 -1.22 11.51 -43.11
CA LYS A 35 -0.91 11.98 -44.46
C LYS A 35 -0.39 10.80 -45.28
N ILE A 36 -1.05 10.52 -46.40
CA ILE A 36 -0.63 9.48 -47.33
C ILE A 36 0.62 10.00 -48.05
N GLU A 37 1.78 9.46 -47.70
CA GLU A 37 3.05 9.74 -48.37
C GLU A 37 3.46 8.55 -49.25
N LEU A 38 4.06 8.84 -50.41
CA LEU A 38 4.49 7.81 -51.37
C LEU A 38 5.56 6.91 -50.72
N LYS A 39 5.29 5.60 -50.73
CA LYS A 39 6.14 4.56 -50.16
C LYS A 39 7.53 4.60 -50.81
N GLY A 40 8.53 5.11 -50.08
CA GLY A 40 9.91 5.25 -50.56
C GLY A 40 10.50 6.66 -50.45
N PHE A 41 9.70 7.68 -50.11
CA PHE A 41 10.13 9.08 -49.93
C PHE A 41 10.06 9.58 -48.48
N VAL A 42 9.90 8.69 -47.49
CA VAL A 42 9.95 9.08 -46.09
C VAL A 42 11.42 9.11 -45.68
N ASP A 43 12.00 10.30 -45.58
CA ASP A 43 13.27 10.47 -44.88
C ASP A 43 13.11 9.88 -43.48
N LYS A 44 13.91 8.86 -43.15
CA LYS A 44 13.92 8.28 -41.82
C LYS A 44 14.41 9.39 -40.87
N CYS A 45 13.49 10.11 -40.25
CA CYS A 45 13.82 11.09 -39.23
C CYS A 45 14.40 10.36 -38.02
N PHE A 46 15.71 10.53 -37.82
CA PHE A 46 16.38 10.06 -36.62
C PHE A 46 16.53 11.25 -35.66
N TYR A 47 15.99 11.10 -34.46
CA TYR A 47 16.20 12.05 -33.38
C TYR A 47 17.22 11.47 -32.41
N LEU A 48 18.24 12.25 -32.06
CA LEU A 48 19.13 11.89 -30.97
C LEU A 48 18.51 12.32 -29.65
N PHE A 49 18.21 11.35 -28.80
CA PHE A 49 17.72 11.56 -27.44
C PHE A 49 18.86 11.30 -26.45
N GLN A 50 19.16 12.27 -25.60
CA GLN A 50 20.17 12.16 -24.54
C GLN A 50 19.48 12.23 -23.17
N PRO A 51 18.87 11.13 -22.68
CA PRO A 51 18.27 11.12 -21.37
C PRO A 51 19.35 11.21 -20.30
N GLN A 52 19.13 12.06 -19.31
CA GLN A 52 19.92 12.08 -18.09
C GLN A 52 18.97 11.90 -16.91
N MET A 53 19.22 10.89 -16.09
CA MET A 53 18.49 10.64 -14.86
C MET A 53 19.42 10.85 -13.67
N TYR A 54 18.99 11.68 -12.72
CA TYR A 54 19.73 11.94 -11.49
C TYR A 54 18.86 11.59 -10.29
N VAL A 55 19.38 10.75 -9.40
CA VAL A 55 18.70 10.39 -8.15
C VAL A 55 19.47 11.01 -6.99
N ARG A 56 18.88 12.00 -6.33
CA ARG A 56 19.43 12.57 -5.10
C ARG A 56 18.90 11.79 -3.91
N ARG A 57 19.82 11.19 -3.13
CA ARG A 57 19.48 10.45 -1.91
C ARG A 57 19.57 11.37 -0.70
N LEU A 58 18.56 11.31 0.15
CA LEU A 58 18.61 11.92 1.48
C LEU A 58 19.27 10.95 2.46
N VAL A 59 20.32 11.40 3.12
CA VAL A 59 21.01 10.68 4.20
C VAL A 59 20.44 11.07 5.56
N ASN A 60 20.55 10.20 6.56
CA ASN A 60 20.16 10.48 7.95
C ASN A 60 18.70 10.91 8.14
N VAL A 61 17.78 10.37 7.33
CA VAL A 61 16.34 10.64 7.50
C VAL A 61 15.84 10.01 8.81
N PRO A 62 15.32 10.80 9.77
CA PRO A 62 14.83 10.31 11.05
C PRO A 62 13.66 9.34 10.89
N ILE A 63 13.62 8.32 11.77
CA ILE A 63 12.53 7.35 11.84
C ILE A 63 11.60 7.77 12.98
N LEU A 64 10.31 7.99 12.67
CA LEU A 64 9.33 8.29 13.70
C LEU A 64 8.96 7.01 14.42
N GLN A 65 9.24 6.98 15.72
CA GLN A 65 8.78 5.94 16.61
C GLN A 65 7.34 6.23 17.04
N PRO A 66 6.47 5.21 17.11
CA PRO A 66 5.10 5.42 17.59
C PRO A 66 5.09 6.04 18.99
N ARG A 67 4.19 7.01 19.19
CA ARG A 67 3.95 7.75 20.44
C ARG A 67 5.17 8.46 21.02
N THR A 68 6.14 8.78 20.16
CA THR A 68 7.36 9.51 20.54
C THR A 68 7.42 10.79 19.73
N PRO A 69 7.14 11.96 20.33
CA PRO A 69 7.19 13.23 19.61
C PRO A 69 8.64 13.60 19.28
N LEU A 70 8.86 14.04 18.04
CA LEU A 70 10.16 14.52 17.55
C LEU A 70 10.06 15.99 17.18
N ARG A 71 10.91 16.83 17.79
CA ARG A 71 11.02 18.25 17.44
C ARG A 71 11.83 18.42 16.16
N GLN A 72 11.29 19.18 15.23
CA GLN A 72 11.99 19.55 13.99
C GLN A 72 11.62 20.98 13.57
N LYS A 73 12.40 21.55 12.66
CA LYS A 73 12.12 22.84 12.05
C LYS A 73 12.31 22.78 10.54
N VAL A 74 11.57 23.63 9.84
CA VAL A 74 11.79 23.99 8.43
C VAL A 74 12.23 25.44 8.36
N SER A 75 13.11 25.75 7.41
CA SER A 75 13.70 27.08 7.23
C SER A 75 13.79 27.44 5.74
N PRO A 76 14.15 28.68 5.39
CA PRO A 76 14.37 29.08 4.00
C PRO A 76 15.42 28.25 3.27
N THR A 77 16.45 27.79 3.99
CA THR A 77 17.53 26.94 3.46
C THR A 77 17.11 25.47 3.33
N ASP A 78 16.26 24.99 4.24
CA ASP A 78 15.73 23.62 4.28
C ASP A 78 14.20 23.68 4.40
N MET A 79 13.56 23.89 3.25
CA MET A 79 12.11 24.08 3.16
C MET A 79 11.30 22.81 3.43
N THR A 80 11.94 21.65 3.53
CA THR A 80 11.24 20.37 3.71
C THR A 80 11.99 19.47 4.69
N ALA A 81 11.30 19.06 5.75
CA ALA A 81 11.79 18.07 6.69
C ALA A 81 11.24 16.68 6.30
N HIS A 82 12.12 15.68 6.18
CA HIS A 82 11.76 14.33 5.78
C HIS A 82 11.84 13.35 6.95
N PHE A 83 10.92 12.39 6.99
CA PHE A 83 10.79 11.37 8.02
C PHE A 83 10.39 10.03 7.40
N LYS A 84 10.62 8.95 8.13
CA LYS A 84 10.17 7.59 7.76
C LYS A 84 9.39 6.96 8.89
N ILE A 85 8.35 6.20 8.56
CA ILE A 85 7.57 5.41 9.52
C ILE A 85 7.54 3.96 9.01
N PHE A 86 7.83 2.98 9.86
CA PHE A 86 7.62 1.58 9.53
C PHE A 86 6.24 1.14 10.00
N ILE A 87 5.48 0.49 9.12
CA ILE A 87 4.14 -0.01 9.43
C ILE A 87 4.22 -1.51 9.70
N PRO A 88 3.98 -1.98 10.93
CA PRO A 88 3.95 -3.40 11.24
C PRO A 88 2.72 -4.08 10.65
N GLU A 89 2.74 -5.41 10.61
CA GLU A 89 1.55 -6.19 10.25
C GLU A 89 0.40 -5.92 11.23
N TYR A 90 -0.81 -6.12 10.74
CA TYR A 90 -2.04 -5.96 11.50
C TYR A 90 -2.34 -4.52 11.96
N THR A 91 -1.63 -3.54 11.42
CA THR A 91 -1.96 -2.13 11.60
C THR A 91 -3.28 -1.82 10.88
N MET A 92 -4.24 -1.30 11.63
CA MET A 92 -5.53 -0.82 11.13
C MET A 92 -5.48 0.63 10.70
N GLN A 93 -4.79 1.45 11.48
CA GLN A 93 -4.83 2.90 11.36
C GLN A 93 -3.48 3.50 11.74
N LEU A 94 -3.05 4.47 10.94
CA LEU A 94 -1.90 5.33 11.20
C LEU A 94 -2.43 6.74 11.45
N VAL A 95 -2.03 7.34 12.56
CA VAL A 95 -2.34 8.74 12.86
C VAL A 95 -1.03 9.51 12.93
N ILE A 96 -0.93 10.60 12.17
CA ILE A 96 0.20 11.52 12.19
C ILE A 96 -0.30 12.87 12.70
N GLN A 97 0.42 13.42 13.68
CA GLN A 97 0.05 14.68 14.31
C GLN A 97 1.22 15.65 14.34
N LEU A 98 0.96 16.88 13.93
CA LEU A 98 1.84 18.02 14.16
C LEU A 98 1.29 18.83 15.32
N ARG A 99 2.14 19.11 16.32
CA ARG A 99 1.82 19.83 17.54
C ARG A 99 2.87 20.90 17.81
N ASN A 100 2.58 21.80 18.74
CA ASN A 100 3.51 22.84 19.20
C ASN A 100 4.16 23.62 18.05
N CYS A 101 3.37 23.94 17.02
CA CYS A 101 3.85 24.75 15.92
C CYS A 101 4.07 26.19 16.37
N THR A 102 5.28 26.69 16.17
CA THR A 102 5.64 28.09 16.39
C THR A 102 6.25 28.65 15.12
N SER A 103 5.68 29.75 14.66
CA SER A 103 6.12 30.46 13.47
C SER A 103 6.58 31.86 13.85
N ASN A 104 7.51 32.42 13.06
CA ASN A 104 8.03 33.76 13.31
C ASN A 104 6.98 34.84 13.06
N ASN A 105 5.93 34.56 12.27
CA ASN A 105 4.84 35.49 12.03
C ASN A 105 3.70 35.31 13.07
N PRO A 106 3.51 36.25 14.01
CA PRO A 106 2.50 36.14 15.07
C PRO A 106 1.04 36.23 14.57
N ALA A 107 0.82 36.54 13.29
CA ALA A 107 -0.51 36.63 12.68
C ALA A 107 -1.12 35.25 12.35
N GLU A 108 -0.31 34.19 12.28
CA GLU A 108 -0.79 32.86 11.88
C GLU A 108 -1.41 32.09 13.06
N LYS A 109 -2.66 31.65 12.87
CA LYS A 109 -3.42 30.91 13.90
C LYS A 109 -3.14 29.40 13.91
N GLY A 110 -2.62 28.85 12.81
CA GLY A 110 -2.27 27.43 12.67
C GLY A 110 -0.84 27.21 12.20
N CYS A 111 -0.55 26.03 11.65
CA CYS A 111 0.81 25.65 11.25
C CYS A 111 1.01 25.85 9.73
N PRO A 112 1.86 26.79 9.27
CA PRO A 112 2.02 27.15 7.84
C PRO A 112 2.82 26.13 7.03
N VAL A 113 2.46 24.86 7.16
CA VAL A 113 3.14 23.73 6.51
C VAL A 113 2.13 22.86 5.78
N ASN A 114 2.61 22.20 4.73
CA ASN A 114 1.89 21.12 4.07
C ASN A 114 2.50 19.79 4.53
N LEU A 115 1.66 18.90 5.02
CA LEU A 115 2.02 17.54 5.42
C LEU A 115 1.82 16.61 4.22
N LEU A 116 2.90 15.95 3.79
CA LEU A 116 2.96 15.03 2.67
C LEU A 116 3.21 13.62 3.21
N ILE A 117 2.36 12.66 2.90
CA ILE A 117 2.46 11.29 3.41
C ILE A 117 2.32 10.30 2.25
N GLY A 118 3.27 9.39 2.10
CA GLY A 118 3.27 8.38 1.05
C GLY A 118 4.40 8.58 0.04
N SER A 119 4.20 8.07 -1.16
CA SER A 119 5.18 8.14 -2.24
C SER A 119 4.48 8.49 -3.54
N GLU A 120 5.22 9.16 -4.41
CA GLU A 120 4.73 9.61 -5.71
C GLU A 120 5.08 8.59 -6.79
N SER A 121 4.10 8.31 -7.64
CA SER A 121 4.20 7.43 -8.80
C SER A 121 3.41 8.03 -9.95
N LEU A 122 3.81 7.70 -11.18
CA LEU A 122 3.13 8.13 -12.41
C LEU A 122 2.53 6.88 -13.09
N PRO A 123 1.27 6.93 -13.60
CA PRO A 123 0.38 8.10 -13.68
C PRO A 123 -0.48 8.34 -12.43
N VAL A 124 -0.61 7.36 -11.53
CA VAL A 124 -1.43 7.46 -10.31
C VAL A 124 -0.52 7.74 -9.12
N SER A 125 -0.76 8.86 -8.42
CA SER A 125 -0.01 9.23 -7.22
C SER A 125 -0.69 8.69 -5.96
N HIS A 126 0.11 8.11 -5.07
CA HIS A 126 -0.32 7.62 -3.75
C HIS A 126 0.11 8.59 -2.62
N LEU A 127 0.36 9.85 -2.98
CA LEU A 127 0.80 10.89 -2.07
C LEU A 127 -0.42 11.63 -1.49
N VAL A 128 -0.61 11.53 -0.18
CA VAL A 128 -1.62 12.28 0.56
C VAL A 128 -1.04 13.64 0.97
N THR A 129 -1.70 14.74 0.59
CA THR A 129 -1.27 16.11 0.91
C THR A 129 -2.31 16.82 1.76
N ILE A 130 -1.90 17.30 2.93
CA ILE A 130 -2.78 17.99 3.90
C ILE A 130 -2.26 19.38 4.17
N ASN A 131 -3.19 20.35 4.21
CA ASN A 131 -2.93 21.72 4.59
C ASN A 131 -3.12 21.89 6.11
N CYS A 132 -2.06 22.26 6.84
CA CYS A 132 -2.09 22.39 8.30
C CYS A 132 -2.30 23.84 8.79
N ASN A 133 -2.58 24.80 7.90
CA ASN A 133 -2.62 26.23 8.24
C ASN A 133 -3.79 26.63 9.16
N GLU A 134 -4.86 25.85 9.18
CA GLU A 134 -6.12 26.21 9.85
C GLU A 134 -6.14 25.83 11.34
N SER A 135 -5.24 24.95 11.78
CA SER A 135 -5.22 24.42 13.15
C SER A 135 -3.82 24.45 13.76
N LYS A 136 -3.74 24.73 15.07
CA LYS A 136 -2.50 24.57 15.85
C LYS A 136 -2.06 23.11 16.00
N ILE A 137 -3.03 22.19 15.95
CA ILE A 137 -2.78 20.75 15.97
C ILE A 137 -3.32 20.18 14.66
N CYS A 138 -2.41 19.80 13.77
CA CYS A 138 -2.77 19.19 12.49
C CYS A 138 -2.74 17.67 12.66
N THR A 139 -3.90 17.02 12.58
CA THR A 139 -4.02 15.56 12.72
C THR A 139 -4.51 14.96 11.43
N GLN A 140 -3.79 13.96 10.93
CA GLN A 140 -4.24 13.12 9.83
C GLN A 140 -4.41 11.69 10.30
N VAL A 141 -5.54 11.09 9.95
CA VAL A 141 -5.86 9.69 10.17
C VAL A 141 -5.84 8.97 8.82
N LEU A 142 -5.15 7.84 8.75
CA LEU A 142 -4.99 7.02 7.56
C LEU A 142 -5.42 5.59 7.87
N ASN A 143 -6.38 5.07 7.13
CA ASN A 143 -6.95 3.76 7.33
C ASN A 143 -6.30 2.74 6.39
N SER A 144 -6.12 1.52 6.88
CA SER A 144 -5.50 0.41 6.16
C SER A 144 -4.13 0.80 5.56
N PRO A 145 -3.14 1.21 6.39
CA PRO A 145 -1.81 1.52 5.89
C PRO A 145 -1.08 0.25 5.41
N PRO A 146 -0.23 0.34 4.37
CA PRO A 146 0.48 -0.81 3.80
C PRO A 146 1.38 -1.50 4.83
N TRP A 147 1.18 -2.81 5.01
CA TRP A 147 1.88 -3.60 6.03
C TRP A 147 3.30 -3.97 5.63
N MET A 148 4.20 -4.00 6.62
CA MET A 148 5.64 -4.26 6.46
C MET A 148 6.33 -3.32 5.47
N LYS A 149 5.75 -2.15 5.22
CA LYS A 149 6.33 -1.12 4.36
C LYS A 149 6.77 0.08 5.19
N ARG A 150 7.74 0.80 4.63
CA ARG A 150 8.16 2.11 5.15
C ARG A 150 7.44 3.19 4.37
N ILE A 151 6.74 4.06 5.07
CA ILE A 151 6.05 5.21 4.52
C ILE A 151 6.95 6.43 4.69
N GLN A 152 7.09 7.22 3.62
CA GLN A 152 7.78 8.51 3.68
C GLN A 152 6.79 9.57 4.15
N VAL A 153 7.24 10.44 5.05
CA VAL A 153 6.49 11.59 5.53
C VAL A 153 7.36 12.81 5.34
N ALA A 154 6.81 13.89 4.80
CA ALA A 154 7.51 15.14 4.63
C ALA A 154 6.65 16.30 5.13
N VAL A 155 7.27 17.25 5.80
CA VAL A 155 6.66 18.50 6.22
C VAL A 155 7.31 19.60 5.42
N LYS A 156 6.54 20.22 4.52
CA LYS A 156 7.03 21.25 3.61
C LYS A 156 6.52 22.62 4.07
N SER A 157 7.43 23.59 4.21
CA SER A 157 7.06 24.97 4.48
C SER A 157 6.24 25.53 3.32
N ARG A 158 5.19 26.29 3.64
CA ARG A 158 4.43 27.06 2.65
C ARG A 158 5.13 28.36 2.30
N ASN A 159 5.74 28.98 3.31
CA ASN A 159 6.38 30.29 3.18
C ASN A 159 7.90 30.10 3.08
N ALA A 160 8.48 30.49 1.95
CA ALA A 160 9.91 30.32 1.69
C ALA A 160 10.81 31.15 2.64
N ASN A 161 10.28 32.21 3.24
CA ASN A 161 11.05 33.15 4.05
C ASN A 161 10.85 32.96 5.56
N GLU A 162 10.14 31.92 5.97
CA GLU A 162 9.74 31.72 7.36
C GLU A 162 10.41 30.50 7.98
N ILE A 163 10.68 30.60 9.28
CA ILE A 163 11.14 29.47 10.10
C ILE A 163 9.95 29.00 10.91
N THR A 164 9.59 27.74 10.74
CA THR A 164 8.51 27.11 11.49
C THR A 164 9.08 25.89 12.20
N SER A 165 8.99 25.87 13.53
CA SER A 165 9.31 24.70 14.36
C SER A 165 8.04 24.01 14.80
N PHE A 166 8.10 22.67 14.87
CA PHE A 166 6.97 21.82 15.19
C PHE A 166 7.43 20.53 15.87
N GLU A 167 6.51 19.87 16.56
CA GLU A 167 6.66 18.48 17.04
C GLU A 167 5.82 17.56 16.17
N ILE A 168 6.44 16.52 15.62
CA ILE A 168 5.74 15.47 14.88
C ILE A 168 5.65 14.21 15.72
N GLU A 169 4.45 13.66 15.84
CA GLU A 169 4.16 12.41 16.54
C GLU A 169 3.39 11.47 15.61
N SER A 170 3.73 10.19 15.63
CA SER A 170 2.96 9.15 14.93
C SER A 170 2.34 8.20 15.94
N SER A 171 1.16 7.67 15.67
CA SER A 171 0.57 6.60 16.48
C SER A 171 -0.09 5.56 15.59
N LEU A 172 -0.05 4.31 16.03
CA LEU A 172 -0.53 3.16 15.29
C LEU A 172 -1.61 2.46 16.11
N THR A 173 -2.72 2.13 15.46
CA THR A 173 -3.73 1.24 16.01
C THR A 173 -3.53 -0.14 15.40
N VAL A 174 -3.14 -1.11 16.22
CA VAL A 174 -2.91 -2.50 15.80
C VAL A 174 -4.12 -3.34 16.21
N CYS A 175 -4.48 -4.29 15.36
CA CYS A 175 -5.50 -5.28 15.66
C CYS A 175 -4.89 -6.67 15.82
N THR A 176 -5.39 -7.43 16.79
CA THR A 176 -5.08 -8.86 16.91
C THR A 176 -5.99 -9.69 16.01
N PRO A 177 -5.46 -10.50 15.07
CA PRO A 177 -6.28 -11.42 14.29
C PRO A 177 -6.99 -12.41 15.20
N ALA A 178 -8.17 -12.87 14.79
CA ALA A 178 -8.78 -14.03 15.42
C ALA A 178 -7.84 -15.22 15.21
N PRO A 179 -7.61 -16.06 16.24
CA PRO A 179 -6.88 -17.29 16.06
C PRO A 179 -7.54 -18.06 14.91
N ALA A 180 -6.77 -18.31 13.85
CA ALA A 180 -7.19 -19.24 12.82
C ALA A 180 -7.49 -20.55 13.55
N GLY A 181 -8.67 -21.14 13.32
CA GLY A 181 -9.11 -22.39 13.96
C GLY A 181 -8.30 -23.61 13.50
N ILE A 182 -6.97 -23.50 13.46
CA ILE A 182 -6.03 -24.56 13.15
C ILE A 182 -5.95 -25.41 14.42
N SER A 183 -6.63 -26.55 14.41
CA SER A 183 -6.46 -27.54 15.46
C SER A 183 -4.99 -27.96 15.54
N ARG A 184 -4.40 -27.96 16.74
CA ARG A 184 -3.04 -28.46 17.01
C ARG A 184 -2.81 -29.88 16.46
N THR A 185 -3.86 -30.67 16.29
CA THR A 185 -3.81 -32.01 15.69
C THR A 185 -3.41 -32.01 14.21
N MET A 186 -3.75 -30.97 13.44
CA MET A 186 -3.36 -30.85 12.03
C MET A 186 -1.88 -30.48 11.88
N LEU A 187 -1.36 -29.59 12.73
CA LEU A 187 0.07 -29.24 12.77
C LEU A 187 0.94 -30.45 13.12
N ASN A 188 0.49 -31.32 14.03
CA ASN A 188 1.17 -32.56 14.37
C ASN A 188 1.18 -33.60 13.24
N ASN A 189 0.18 -33.57 12.33
CA ASN A 189 0.19 -34.44 11.15
C ASN A 189 1.13 -33.93 10.06
N PHE A 190 1.35 -32.62 9.95
CA PHE A 190 2.37 -32.05 9.06
C PHE A 190 3.80 -32.33 9.56
N THR A 191 4.02 -32.41 10.87
CA THR A 191 5.34 -32.78 11.42
C THR A 191 5.68 -34.26 11.24
N LEU A 192 4.71 -35.11 10.87
CA LEU A 192 4.93 -36.54 10.58
C LEU A 192 5.50 -36.82 9.18
N LEU A 193 5.60 -35.81 8.30
CA LEU A 193 6.24 -35.91 6.99
C LEU A 193 7.66 -35.30 6.94
N ALA A 194 8.12 -34.68 8.04
CA ALA A 194 9.47 -34.13 8.15
C ALA A 194 10.42 -35.15 8.80
N ASN A 195 10.78 -36.19 8.06
CA ASN A 195 11.97 -36.99 8.37
C ASN A 195 13.23 -36.20 7.95
N ILE A 196 13.45 -35.05 8.58
CA ILE A 196 14.72 -34.31 8.53
C ILE A 196 15.28 -34.28 9.95
N THR A 197 15.75 -35.45 10.37
CA THR A 197 16.65 -35.61 11.51
C THR A 197 18.01 -35.00 11.18
N GLN A 198 18.13 -33.66 11.06
CA GLN A 198 19.45 -33.00 11.11
C GLN A 198 19.51 -31.47 11.32
N PHE A 199 18.43 -30.79 11.74
CA PHE A 199 18.50 -29.34 12.03
C PHE A 199 17.96 -28.92 13.42
N LEU A 200 17.77 -29.86 14.34
CA LEU A 200 17.38 -29.59 15.74
C LEU A 200 18.54 -29.70 16.75
N ASN A 201 19.79 -29.47 16.31
CA ASN A 201 20.93 -29.23 17.19
C ASN A 201 21.42 -27.78 17.12
N GLY A 202 20.50 -26.84 16.90
CA GLY A 202 20.73 -25.42 17.10
C GLY A 202 19.79 -24.91 18.18
N LYS A 203 20.35 -24.43 19.30
CA LYS A 203 19.67 -23.79 20.43
C LYS A 203 18.38 -23.08 20.00
N GLY A 204 17.25 -23.54 20.53
CA GLY A 204 15.95 -22.91 20.32
C GLY A 204 16.02 -21.42 20.63
N VAL A 205 15.83 -20.59 19.61
CA VAL A 205 15.59 -19.16 19.80
C VAL A 205 14.18 -19.05 20.37
N SER A 206 14.09 -19.05 21.70
CA SER A 206 12.94 -18.52 22.41
C SER A 206 12.78 -17.06 21.98
N MET A 207 11.82 -16.82 21.10
CA MET A 207 11.35 -15.47 20.81
C MET A 207 10.62 -15.00 22.06
N LYS A 208 11.36 -14.37 22.99
CA LYS A 208 10.77 -13.66 24.11
C LYS A 208 9.77 -12.65 23.54
N GLU A 209 8.49 -12.84 23.86
CA GLU A 209 7.50 -11.78 23.77
C GLU A 209 8.06 -10.57 24.52
N HIS A 210 8.44 -9.53 23.78
CA HIS A 210 8.64 -8.22 24.37
C HIS A 210 7.25 -7.77 24.82
N GLY A 211 7.01 -7.87 26.12
CA GLY A 211 5.75 -7.53 26.76
C GLY A 211 5.31 -6.11 26.43
N ILE A 212 4.41 -6.00 25.46
CA ILE A 212 3.45 -4.91 25.43
C ILE A 212 2.30 -5.41 26.30
N ASN A 213 2.21 -4.90 27.53
CA ASN A 213 1.06 -5.12 28.40
C ASN A 213 -0.19 -4.53 27.71
N LEU A 214 -0.81 -5.33 26.85
CA LEU A 214 -2.04 -4.99 26.15
C LEU A 214 -3.19 -5.44 27.04
N LEU A 215 -3.95 -4.47 27.57
CA LEU A 215 -5.18 -4.69 28.30
C LEU A 215 -6.11 -5.59 27.46
N ASN A 216 -6.15 -6.87 27.79
CA ASN A 216 -6.86 -7.87 26.98
C ASN A 216 -8.33 -7.87 27.35
N ASN A 217 -9.12 -7.13 26.59
CA ASN A 217 -10.59 -7.26 26.55
C ASN A 217 -11.11 -7.34 25.10
N GLY A 218 -10.24 -7.73 24.16
CA GLY A 218 -10.40 -7.40 22.74
C GLY A 218 -11.12 -8.45 21.89
N LYS A 219 -12.26 -8.08 21.32
CA LYS A 219 -12.87 -8.78 20.17
C LYS A 219 -11.89 -8.76 19.00
N SER A 220 -11.61 -9.92 18.39
CA SER A 220 -10.77 -10.00 17.20
C SER A 220 -11.38 -9.20 16.03
N CYS A 221 -10.60 -8.33 15.38
CA CYS A 221 -11.17 -7.45 14.37
C CYS A 221 -11.21 -8.07 12.95
N PHE A 222 -10.42 -9.11 12.65
CA PHE A 222 -10.51 -9.85 11.39
C PHE A 222 -10.09 -11.32 11.58
N ARG A 223 -10.43 -12.19 10.62
CA ARG A 223 -10.09 -13.62 10.61
C ARG A 223 -9.12 -13.94 9.48
N ASN A 224 -7.91 -14.36 9.82
CA ASN A 224 -6.93 -14.79 8.83
C ASN A 224 -7.24 -16.23 8.36
N HIS A 225 -7.26 -16.43 7.04
CA HIS A 225 -7.45 -17.75 6.45
C HIS A 225 -6.14 -18.19 5.80
N PRO A 226 -5.51 -19.28 6.29
CA PRO A 226 -4.26 -19.76 5.75
C PRO A 226 -4.46 -20.28 4.33
N ILE A 227 -3.54 -19.90 3.44
CA ILE A 227 -3.52 -20.34 2.05
C ILE A 227 -2.19 -21.00 1.70
N ILE A 228 -2.23 -21.95 0.78
CA ILE A 228 -1.11 -22.59 0.13
C ILE A 228 -0.90 -21.90 -1.22
N ARG A 229 0.35 -21.61 -1.55
CA ARG A 229 0.79 -21.16 -2.87
C ARG A 229 1.33 -22.37 -3.63
N ASP A 230 0.62 -22.79 -4.67
CA ASP A 230 0.92 -23.98 -5.46
C ASP A 230 1.37 -23.57 -6.88
N ALA A 231 2.59 -23.95 -7.26
CA ALA A 231 3.16 -23.62 -8.56
C ALA A 231 2.70 -24.67 -9.57
N MET A 232 1.75 -24.31 -10.43
CA MET A 232 1.19 -25.22 -11.44
C MET A 232 2.20 -25.46 -12.57
N ASP A 233 2.83 -24.39 -13.05
CA ASP A 233 3.85 -24.41 -14.11
C ASP A 233 4.85 -23.25 -13.94
N ILE A 234 5.65 -22.96 -14.98
CA ILE A 234 6.66 -21.89 -14.97
C ILE A 234 6.02 -20.49 -14.95
N ALA A 235 4.81 -20.34 -15.51
CA ALA A 235 4.10 -19.08 -15.69
C ALA A 235 2.88 -18.91 -14.76
N SER A 236 2.46 -19.96 -14.05
CA SER A 236 1.19 -20.02 -13.34
C SER A 236 1.35 -20.48 -11.90
N VAL A 237 0.73 -19.72 -11.00
CA VAL A 237 0.60 -20.05 -9.58
C VAL A 237 -0.86 -20.02 -9.17
N ARG A 238 -1.24 -20.96 -8.31
CA ARG A 238 -2.59 -21.07 -7.74
C ARG A 238 -2.53 -20.89 -6.23
N PHE A 239 -3.46 -20.14 -5.68
CA PHE A 239 -3.64 -20.00 -4.24
C PHE A 239 -4.83 -20.85 -3.78
N LEU A 240 -4.60 -21.71 -2.78
CA LEU A 240 -5.59 -22.68 -2.27
C LEU A 240 -5.77 -22.50 -0.76
N LEU A 241 -7.00 -22.61 -0.26
CA LEU A 241 -7.25 -22.59 1.17
C LEU A 241 -6.76 -23.88 1.84
N LEU A 242 -6.03 -23.75 2.95
CA LEU A 242 -5.48 -24.90 3.67
C LEU A 242 -6.55 -25.74 4.39
N LEU A 243 -7.61 -25.09 4.89
CA LEU A 243 -8.65 -25.70 5.74
C LEU A 243 -9.92 -26.08 4.97
N GLY A 244 -9.78 -26.37 3.67
CA GLY A 244 -10.88 -26.72 2.78
C GLY A 244 -11.35 -25.56 1.90
N PRO A 245 -12.23 -25.80 0.92
CA PRO A 245 -12.53 -24.85 -0.16
C PRO A 245 -13.42 -23.67 0.27
N ASN A 246 -13.97 -23.67 1.48
CA ASN A 246 -15.00 -22.74 1.91
C ASN A 246 -14.50 -21.77 2.98
N VAL A 247 -14.82 -20.49 2.82
CA VAL A 247 -14.57 -19.43 3.81
C VAL A 247 -15.90 -19.01 4.42
N THR A 248 -16.01 -19.05 5.75
CA THR A 248 -17.18 -18.50 6.44
C THR A 248 -17.05 -16.98 6.53
N VAL A 249 -17.93 -16.27 5.82
CA VAL A 249 -17.96 -14.81 5.81
C VAL A 249 -19.04 -14.31 6.75
N THR A 250 -18.68 -13.37 7.64
CA THR A 250 -19.60 -12.79 8.64
C THR A 250 -19.68 -11.27 8.50
N SER A 251 -20.66 -10.66 9.18
CA SER A 251 -20.75 -9.19 9.27
C SER A 251 -19.91 -8.58 10.39
N GLU A 252 -19.55 -9.38 11.39
CA GLU A 252 -18.87 -8.90 12.61
C GLU A 252 -17.37 -8.66 12.40
N SER A 253 -16.72 -9.55 11.66
CA SER A 253 -15.28 -9.46 11.36
C SER A 253 -15.02 -9.90 9.92
N PRO A 254 -14.27 -9.11 9.11
CA PRO A 254 -13.85 -9.53 7.78
C PRO A 254 -12.96 -10.78 7.82
N ALA A 255 -13.06 -11.61 6.79
CA ALA A 255 -12.14 -12.70 6.51
C ALA A 255 -11.06 -12.21 5.54
N VAL A 256 -9.79 -12.48 5.83
CA VAL A 256 -8.64 -12.01 5.05
C VAL A 256 -7.81 -13.20 4.58
N LEU A 257 -7.47 -13.21 3.29
CA LEU A 257 -6.52 -14.14 2.67
C LEU A 257 -5.33 -13.34 2.13
N ILE A 258 -4.11 -13.84 2.34
CA ILE A 258 -2.86 -13.14 1.99
C ILE A 258 -2.21 -13.81 0.78
N LEU A 259 -2.33 -13.20 -0.40
CA LEU A 259 -1.80 -13.67 -1.68
C LEU A 259 -0.42 -13.03 -1.93
N ASN A 260 0.67 -13.78 -1.78
CA ASN A 260 2.02 -13.23 -2.00
C ASN A 260 2.45 -13.38 -3.47
N LEU A 261 2.60 -12.26 -4.18
CA LEU A 261 3.20 -12.20 -5.52
C LEU A 261 4.68 -11.85 -5.41
N ASN A 262 5.53 -12.78 -5.84
CA ASN A 262 6.98 -12.66 -5.71
C ASN A 262 7.58 -11.80 -6.83
N THR A 263 8.40 -10.83 -6.44
CA THR A 263 9.23 -10.05 -7.37
C THR A 263 10.12 -10.97 -8.21
N GLY A 264 10.07 -10.80 -9.54
CA GLY A 264 10.89 -11.56 -10.50
C GLY A 264 10.27 -12.85 -11.04
N ARG A 265 9.30 -13.47 -10.33
CA ARG A 265 8.62 -14.69 -10.80
C ARG A 265 7.18 -14.45 -11.22
N ASP A 266 6.47 -13.57 -10.52
CA ASP A 266 5.05 -13.32 -10.74
C ASP A 266 4.80 -12.01 -11.53
N ASN A 267 5.84 -11.47 -12.17
CA ASN A 267 5.79 -10.26 -12.99
C ASN A 267 5.18 -10.53 -14.38
N GLY A 268 4.35 -9.61 -14.88
CA GLY A 268 3.96 -9.59 -16.30
C GLY A 268 2.73 -10.42 -16.71
N GLY A 269 1.87 -10.81 -15.77
CA GLY A 269 0.67 -11.63 -16.02
C GLY A 269 -0.64 -10.97 -15.62
N SER A 270 -1.59 -11.77 -15.12
CA SER A 270 -2.84 -11.28 -14.53
C SER A 270 -3.21 -12.09 -13.30
N ILE A 271 -3.68 -11.44 -12.23
CA ILE A 271 -4.31 -12.12 -11.10
C ILE A 271 -5.81 -12.31 -11.40
N ILE A 272 -6.28 -13.54 -11.23
CA ILE A 272 -7.69 -13.92 -11.45
C ILE A 272 -8.26 -14.39 -10.11
N VAL A 273 -9.36 -13.78 -9.71
CA VAL A 273 -10.09 -14.12 -8.49
C VAL A 273 -11.49 -14.57 -8.87
N ASP A 274 -11.74 -15.87 -8.69
CA ASP A 274 -13.04 -16.48 -8.92
C ASP A 274 -13.72 -16.79 -7.59
N LEU A 275 -14.89 -16.19 -7.35
CA LEU A 275 -15.65 -16.36 -6.12
C LEU A 275 -17.03 -16.93 -6.41
N ALA A 276 -17.47 -17.83 -5.52
CA ALA A 276 -18.79 -18.45 -5.59
C ALA A 276 -19.43 -18.49 -4.20
N LEU A 277 -20.66 -18.00 -4.10
CA LEU A 277 -21.48 -18.06 -2.88
C LEU A 277 -22.29 -19.36 -2.83
N ASN A 278 -22.24 -20.05 -1.69
CA ASN A 278 -23.04 -21.26 -1.44
C ASN A 278 -24.48 -20.91 -1.00
N LYS A 279 -25.45 -21.74 -1.43
CA LYS A 279 -26.89 -21.59 -1.21
C LYS A 279 -27.32 -21.69 0.26
N SER A 280 -26.54 -22.37 1.11
CA SER A 280 -26.92 -22.74 2.48
C SER A 280 -26.79 -21.64 3.55
N PHE A 281 -26.12 -20.52 3.27
CA PHE A 281 -25.80 -19.49 4.28
C PHE A 281 -26.72 -18.26 4.29
N LEU A 282 -27.80 -18.27 3.49
CA LEU A 282 -28.77 -17.16 3.42
C LEU A 282 -30.17 -17.62 3.86
N PRO A 283 -30.38 -17.98 5.14
CA PRO A 283 -31.74 -18.18 5.64
C PRO A 283 -32.46 -16.82 5.63
N ASN A 284 -33.38 -16.65 4.67
CA ASN A 284 -34.42 -15.61 4.60
C ASN A 284 -34.03 -14.12 4.64
N LYS A 285 -32.79 -13.72 4.31
CA LYS A 285 -32.44 -12.28 4.18
C LYS A 285 -31.49 -12.01 3.00
N ASN A 286 -31.72 -10.89 2.30
CA ASN A 286 -30.91 -10.36 1.20
C ASN A 286 -29.50 -9.92 1.68
N ALA A 287 -28.69 -10.85 2.17
CA ALA A 287 -27.31 -10.53 2.55
C ALA A 287 -26.44 -10.39 1.29
N THR A 288 -25.63 -9.34 1.29
CA THR A 288 -24.66 -9.06 0.23
C THR A 288 -23.27 -9.34 0.74
N VAL A 289 -22.44 -10.04 -0.02
CA VAL A 289 -21.03 -10.28 0.29
C VAL A 289 -20.19 -9.38 -0.59
N PHE A 290 -19.26 -8.67 0.04
CA PHE A 290 -18.26 -7.85 -0.61
C PHE A 290 -16.92 -8.53 -0.53
N ALA A 291 -16.18 -8.51 -1.64
CA ALA A 291 -14.79 -8.91 -1.70
C ALA A 291 -13.93 -7.73 -2.18
N CYS A 292 -12.88 -7.42 -1.44
CA CYS A 292 -11.88 -6.43 -1.83
C CYS A 292 -10.56 -7.13 -2.09
N LEU A 293 -10.03 -6.95 -3.30
CA LEU A 293 -8.66 -7.31 -3.64
C LEU A 293 -7.80 -6.04 -3.62
N SER A 294 -6.86 -5.94 -2.69
CA SER A 294 -5.98 -4.77 -2.52
C SER A 294 -4.54 -5.18 -2.31
N ALA A 295 -3.60 -4.38 -2.80
CA ALA A 295 -2.17 -4.59 -2.60
C ALA A 295 -1.66 -3.86 -1.34
N GLY A 296 -0.63 -4.40 -0.70
CA GLY A 296 0.06 -3.82 0.45
C GLY A 296 -0.67 -3.93 1.79
N SER A 297 -2.01 -3.86 1.81
CA SER A 297 -2.82 -3.95 3.04
C SER A 297 -4.25 -4.44 2.78
N PRO A 298 -4.88 -5.12 3.76
CA PRO A 298 -6.28 -5.51 3.66
C PRO A 298 -7.21 -4.31 3.89
N ALA A 299 -8.34 -4.28 3.18
CA ALA A 299 -9.40 -3.29 3.40
C ALA A 299 -10.20 -3.63 4.67
N MET A 300 -9.71 -3.16 5.83
CA MET A 300 -10.31 -3.50 7.13
C MET A 300 -11.61 -2.78 7.45
N SER A 301 -11.81 -1.60 6.85
CA SER A 301 -13.00 -0.78 7.01
C SER A 301 -13.68 -0.64 5.65
N LEU A 302 -14.62 -1.54 5.35
CA LEU A 302 -15.57 -1.32 4.26
C LEU A 302 -16.55 -0.23 4.72
N ASN A 303 -16.25 1.03 4.38
CA ASN A 303 -17.10 2.16 4.75
C ASN A 303 -18.53 1.94 4.24
N ILE A 304 -19.49 2.06 5.15
CA ILE A 304 -20.90 1.69 5.01
C ILE A 304 -21.63 2.50 3.91
N THR A 305 -21.08 3.63 3.50
CA THR A 305 -21.73 4.63 2.66
C THR A 305 -21.17 4.78 1.24
N SER A 306 -19.89 4.50 0.99
CA SER A 306 -19.26 4.78 -0.33
C SER A 306 -18.70 3.56 -1.06
N MET A 307 -18.60 2.40 -0.41
CA MET A 307 -18.33 1.10 -1.03
C MET A 307 -17.25 1.12 -2.12
N THR A 308 -16.10 1.69 -1.80
CA THR A 308 -14.88 1.59 -2.60
C THR A 308 -13.90 0.70 -1.85
N CYS A 309 -13.20 -0.21 -2.55
CA CYS A 309 -12.04 -0.91 -2.01
C CYS A 309 -10.82 0.02 -1.97
N HIS A 310 -11.00 1.24 -1.49
CA HIS A 310 -9.96 2.25 -1.45
C HIS A 310 -9.27 2.21 -0.08
N SER A 311 -7.95 2.11 -0.07
CA SER A 311 -7.13 2.48 1.09
C SER A 311 -6.54 3.86 0.83
N ASP A 312 -6.17 4.61 1.86
CA ASP A 312 -5.59 5.95 1.66
C ASP A 312 -4.26 5.92 0.86
N PHE A 313 -3.69 4.74 0.65
CA PHE A 313 -2.43 4.51 -0.06
C PHE A 313 -2.55 3.70 -1.35
N SER A 314 -3.68 3.05 -1.64
CA SER A 314 -3.83 2.20 -2.82
C SER A 314 -5.29 2.01 -3.23
N LEU A 315 -5.49 1.88 -4.54
CA LEU A 315 -6.76 1.49 -5.14
C LEU A 315 -6.89 -0.03 -5.10
N GLY A 316 -8.03 -0.52 -4.64
CA GLY A 316 -8.39 -1.93 -4.67
C GLY A 316 -9.59 -2.20 -5.58
N TYR A 317 -9.81 -3.48 -5.86
CA TYR A 317 -10.86 -3.96 -6.75
C TYR A 317 -12.00 -4.54 -5.94
N LEU A 318 -13.21 -4.04 -6.18
CA LEU A 318 -14.43 -4.48 -5.50
C LEU A 318 -15.18 -5.53 -6.32
N ILE A 319 -15.59 -6.60 -5.64
CA ILE A 319 -16.53 -7.59 -6.14
C ILE A 319 -17.74 -7.60 -5.21
N LYS A 320 -18.94 -7.55 -5.79
CA LYS A 320 -20.21 -7.63 -5.05
C LYS A 320 -20.95 -8.89 -5.48
N MET A 321 -21.34 -9.70 -4.51
CA MET A 321 -22.13 -10.92 -4.74
C MET A 321 -23.33 -10.96 -3.80
N ASN A 322 -24.41 -11.59 -4.23
CA ASN A 322 -25.64 -11.74 -3.45
C ASN A 322 -26.38 -13.02 -3.87
N SER A 323 -27.63 -13.16 -3.43
CA SER A 323 -28.47 -14.32 -3.76
C SER A 323 -28.78 -14.46 -5.26
N THR A 324 -28.75 -13.36 -6.03
CA THR A 324 -29.02 -13.34 -7.48
C THR A 324 -27.75 -13.53 -8.30
N VAL A 325 -26.69 -12.80 -7.97
CA VAL A 325 -25.34 -12.91 -8.55
C VAL A 325 -24.44 -13.70 -7.61
N ARG A 326 -24.47 -15.04 -7.75
CA ARG A 326 -23.77 -15.96 -6.85
C ARG A 326 -22.33 -16.28 -7.26
N ARG A 327 -21.93 -15.94 -8.48
CA ARG A 327 -20.57 -16.11 -8.98
C ARG A 327 -20.09 -14.80 -9.57
N ALA A 328 -18.84 -14.46 -9.29
CA ALA A 328 -18.19 -13.31 -9.85
C ALA A 328 -16.70 -13.62 -10.04
N ALA A 329 -16.16 -13.14 -11.16
CA ALA A 329 -14.76 -13.25 -11.50
C ALA A 329 -14.17 -11.86 -11.65
N LEU A 330 -12.96 -11.66 -11.14
CA LEU A 330 -12.19 -10.43 -11.32
C LEU A 330 -10.86 -10.79 -11.96
N ARG A 331 -10.49 -10.05 -13.00
CA ARG A 331 -9.18 -10.16 -13.64
C ARG A 331 -8.46 -8.82 -13.57
N VAL A 332 -7.33 -8.79 -12.88
CA VAL A 332 -6.46 -7.61 -12.79
C VAL A 332 -5.23 -7.86 -13.66
N PRO A 333 -5.08 -7.15 -14.79
CA PRO A 333 -3.91 -7.27 -15.64
C PRO A 333 -2.71 -6.54 -15.02
N TYR A 334 -1.52 -7.12 -15.20
CA TYR A 334 -0.23 -6.58 -14.77
C TYR A 334 -0.22 -6.13 -13.30
N PRO A 335 -0.58 -7.00 -12.35
CA PRO A 335 -0.57 -6.64 -10.93
C PRO A 335 0.87 -6.30 -10.49
N GLU A 336 1.00 -5.31 -9.62
CA GLU A 336 2.29 -5.04 -8.96
C GLU A 336 2.73 -6.24 -8.13
N THR A 337 4.04 -6.50 -8.08
CA THR A 337 4.58 -7.52 -7.17
C THR A 337 4.60 -7.00 -5.76
N ASP A 338 3.68 -7.51 -4.96
CA ASP A 338 3.55 -7.20 -3.56
C ASP A 338 2.76 -8.32 -2.86
N ARG A 339 2.50 -8.13 -1.57
CA ARG A 339 1.49 -8.89 -0.84
C ARG A 339 0.12 -8.32 -1.15
N TRP A 340 -0.70 -9.14 -1.77
CA TRP A 340 -2.10 -8.84 -2.06
C TRP A 340 -3.00 -9.46 -1.00
N PHE A 341 -4.12 -8.80 -0.75
CA PHE A 341 -5.07 -9.19 0.28
C PHE A 341 -6.44 -9.32 -0.35
N LEU A 342 -7.06 -10.49 -0.20
CA LEU A 342 -8.47 -10.68 -0.50
C LEU A 342 -9.25 -10.60 0.82
N THR A 343 -10.04 -9.54 0.98
CA THR A 343 -10.85 -9.30 2.17
C THR A 343 -12.32 -9.55 1.84
N LEU A 344 -12.99 -10.41 2.61
CA LEU A 344 -14.39 -10.79 2.44
C LEU A 344 -15.22 -10.36 3.65
N GLN A 345 -16.33 -9.67 3.42
CA GLN A 345 -17.25 -9.30 4.50
C GLN A 345 -18.71 -9.38 4.04
N ALA A 346 -19.58 -9.90 4.90
CA ALA A 346 -21.00 -10.00 4.64
C ALA A 346 -21.72 -8.79 5.24
N ARG A 347 -22.74 -8.29 4.56
CA ARG A 347 -23.60 -7.23 5.07
C ARG A 347 -25.02 -7.75 5.21
N ARG A 348 -25.60 -7.55 6.39
CA ARG A 348 -27.05 -7.67 6.59
C ARG A 348 -27.73 -6.40 6.07
N PRO A 349 -28.88 -6.51 5.39
CA PRO A 349 -29.57 -5.38 4.76
C PRO A 349 -29.74 -4.19 5.72
#